data_AF-A0A2H1IBU0-F1
#
_entry.id   AF-A0A2H1IBU0-F1
#
_cell.length_a   1.000
_cell.length_b   1.000
_cell.length_c   1.000
_cell.angle_alpha   90.00
_cell.angle_beta   90.00
_cell.angle_gamma   90.00
#
_symmetry.space_group_name_H-M   'P 1'
#
loop_
_entity.id
_entity.type
_entity.pdbx_description
1 polymer ?
#
loop_
_entity_poly.entity_id
_entity_poly.type
_entity_poly.pdbx_seq_one_letter_code
_entity_poly.pdbx_strand_id
1 'polypeptide(L)'
;MKSYKPTAGTGPTSGTRVHPDYHGLMSTAEADLETEVRRLRIRIIGLNPRQLAEAGPNSPATDAGTMSRRGTITEALAQFSAIGSDGRSVPDLGDQSLADQVVVLIEDGMASTKALPEESRQERLEALLETAIRLRRELA
;
A
#
# COMPACT_ATOMS: atom_id res chain seq x y z
N MET A 1 -71.09 -18.78 -25.25
CA MET A 1 -69.80 -19.51 -25.38
C MET A 1 -68.69 -18.51 -25.65
N LYS A 2 -67.68 -18.46 -24.76
CA LYS A 2 -66.29 -17.97 -24.91
C LYS A 2 -66.12 -16.51 -25.42
N SER A 3 -65.81 -15.52 -24.58
CA SER A 3 -64.50 -15.23 -23.94
C SER A 3 -63.33 -15.13 -24.92
N TYR A 4 -62.80 -13.91 -25.10
CA TYR A 4 -61.40 -13.56 -24.82
C TYR A 4 -61.17 -12.05 -25.00
N LYS A 5 -60.73 -11.36 -23.94
CA LYS A 5 -59.98 -10.10 -23.99
C LYS A 5 -58.53 -10.43 -23.64
N PRO A 6 -57.53 -9.96 -24.38
CA PRO A 6 -56.19 -9.79 -23.84
C PRO A 6 -55.92 -8.30 -23.53
N THR A 7 -55.56 -8.04 -22.28
CA THR A 7 -55.07 -6.76 -21.76
C THR A 7 -53.60 -6.60 -22.12
N ALA A 8 -53.25 -5.55 -22.86
CA ALA A 8 -51.87 -5.11 -23.02
C ALA A 8 -51.46 -4.34 -21.75
N GLY A 9 -50.82 -5.03 -20.81
CA GLY A 9 -50.10 -4.41 -19.70
C GLY A 9 -48.63 -4.30 -20.06
N THR A 10 -48.20 -3.10 -20.48
CA THR A 10 -46.78 -2.76 -20.62
C THR A 10 -46.35 -2.01 -19.38
N GLY A 11 -45.78 -2.74 -18.42
CA GLY A 11 -44.99 -2.17 -17.34
C GLY A 11 -43.58 -2.76 -17.43
N PRO A 12 -42.52 -1.98 -17.67
CA PRO A 12 -41.18 -2.45 -17.38
C PRO A 12 -41.00 -2.41 -15.86
N THR A 13 -41.09 -3.58 -15.21
CA THR A 13 -40.44 -3.78 -13.91
C THR A 13 -38.93 -3.84 -14.18
N SER A 14 -38.31 -2.66 -14.25
CA SER A 14 -36.86 -2.55 -14.16
C SER A 14 -36.43 -3.21 -12.85
N GLY A 15 -35.64 -4.27 -13.00
CA GLY A 15 -35.18 -5.10 -11.92
C GLY A 15 -34.53 -4.26 -10.82
N THR A 16 -34.86 -4.63 -9.59
CA THR A 16 -34.07 -4.35 -8.41
C THR A 16 -32.63 -4.73 -8.73
N ARG A 17 -31.84 -3.72 -9.07
CA ARG A 17 -30.41 -3.86 -9.29
C ARG A 17 -29.84 -4.41 -7.99
N VAL A 18 -29.25 -5.59 -8.12
CA VAL A 18 -28.47 -6.29 -7.12
C VAL A 18 -27.68 -5.25 -6.33
N HIS A 19 -27.94 -5.20 -5.03
CA HIS A 19 -27.13 -4.47 -4.07
C HIS A 19 -25.71 -5.04 -4.19
N PRO A 20 -24.69 -4.31 -4.67
CA PRO A 20 -23.34 -4.82 -4.59
C PRO A 20 -22.98 -4.86 -3.11
N ASP A 21 -22.59 -6.05 -2.67
CA ASP A 21 -22.06 -6.33 -1.35
C ASP A 21 -21.10 -5.23 -0.88
N TYR A 22 -21.38 -4.67 0.30
CA TYR A 22 -20.53 -3.73 1.03
C TYR A 22 -19.26 -4.40 1.59
N HIS A 23 -18.63 -5.29 0.81
CA HIS A 23 -17.43 -6.03 1.16
C HIS A 23 -16.32 -5.90 0.10
N GLY A 24 -16.49 -4.97 -0.85
CA GLY A 24 -15.59 -4.73 -1.99
C GLY A 24 -15.18 -3.27 -2.18
N LEU A 25 -14.91 -2.54 -1.10
CA LEU A 25 -14.38 -1.17 -1.15
C LEU A 25 -13.01 -1.04 -0.46
N MET A 26 -12.17 -2.08 -0.55
CA MET A 26 -10.73 -1.80 -0.54
C MET A 26 -10.42 -1.23 -1.91
N SER A 27 -9.88 -0.01 -1.95
CA SER A 27 -9.26 0.50 -3.17
C SER A 27 -8.26 -0.54 -3.66
N THR A 28 -8.16 -0.76 -4.97
CA THR A 28 -7.12 -1.65 -5.52
C THR A 28 -5.75 -1.28 -4.98
N ALA A 29 -5.51 0.02 -4.74
CA ALA A 29 -4.28 0.51 -4.13
C ALA A 29 -4.07 0.03 -2.68
N GLU A 30 -5.12 -0.07 -1.86
CA GLU A 30 -5.03 -0.57 -0.48
C GLU A 30 -4.68 -2.06 -0.45
N ALA A 31 -5.36 -2.88 -1.25
CA ALA A 31 -5.09 -4.32 -1.35
C ALA A 31 -3.69 -4.62 -1.94
N ASP A 32 -3.29 -3.83 -2.95
CA ASP A 32 -1.95 -3.92 -3.53
C ASP A 32 -0.88 -3.51 -2.50
N LEU A 33 -1.15 -2.47 -1.71
CA LEU A 33 -0.26 -2.02 -0.64
C LEU A 33 -0.09 -3.08 0.45
N GLU A 34 -1.18 -3.70 0.92
CA GLU A 34 -1.09 -4.82 1.88
C GLU A 34 -0.24 -5.98 1.34
N THR A 35 -0.41 -6.31 0.06
CA THR A 35 0.38 -7.35 -0.62
C THR A 35 1.86 -6.97 -0.66
N GLU A 36 2.18 -5.73 -1.00
CA GLU A 36 3.56 -5.24 -1.05
C GLU A 36 4.19 -5.13 0.34
N VAL A 37 3.45 -4.73 1.38
CA VAL A 37 3.92 -4.75 2.78
C VAL A 37 4.34 -6.16 3.18
N ARG A 38 3.52 -7.17 2.88
CA ARG A 38 3.85 -8.57 3.17
C ARG A 38 5.12 -9.02 2.45
N ARG A 39 5.29 -8.64 1.17
CA ARG A 39 6.49 -8.96 0.38
C ARG A 39 7.74 -8.29 0.93
N LEU A 40 7.64 -7.00 1.28
CA LEU A 40 8.72 -6.23 1.90
C LEU A 40 9.17 -6.83 3.22
N ARG A 41 8.22 -7.19 4.09
CA ARG A 41 8.51 -7.81 5.38
C ARG A 41 9.34 -9.08 5.20
N ILE A 42 8.90 -9.98 4.31
CA ILE A 42 9.63 -11.23 4.01
C ILE A 42 11.04 -10.92 3.46
N ARG A 43 11.15 -9.94 2.56
CA ARG A 43 12.43 -9.56 1.96
C ARG A 43 13.41 -9.03 3.00
N ILE A 44 12.98 -8.11 3.87
CA ILE A 44 13.84 -7.47 4.86
C ILE A 44 14.26 -8.48 5.94
N ILE A 45 13.34 -9.32 6.43
CA ILE A 45 13.68 -10.40 7.39
C ILE A 45 14.70 -11.38 6.79
N GLY A 46 14.65 -11.62 5.49
CA GLY A 46 15.60 -12.49 4.79
C GLY A 46 17.01 -11.91 4.63
N LEU A 47 17.24 -10.62 4.92
CA LEU A 47 18.56 -10.00 4.84
C LEU A 47 19.32 -10.18 6.15
N ASN A 48 20.56 -10.69 6.05
CA ASN A 48 21.46 -10.71 7.20
C ASN A 48 22.19 -9.35 7.38
N PRO A 49 22.80 -9.09 8.55
CA PRO A 49 23.48 -7.81 8.83
C PRO A 49 24.57 -7.44 7.82
N ARG A 50 25.26 -8.42 7.23
CA ARG A 50 26.28 -8.18 6.21
C ARG A 50 25.63 -7.66 4.91
N GLN A 51 24.55 -8.30 4.47
CA GLN A 51 23.81 -7.90 3.28
C GLN A 51 23.13 -6.53 3.45
N LEU A 52 22.74 -6.17 4.68
CA LEU A 52 22.22 -4.84 5.01
C LEU A 52 23.27 -3.74 4.86
N ALA A 53 24.54 -4.03 5.20
CA ALA A 53 25.65 -3.09 5.03
C ALA A 53 26.12 -2.95 3.58
N GLU A 54 25.80 -3.91 2.72
CA GLU A 54 26.15 -3.91 1.30
C GLU A 54 25.11 -3.13 0.47
N ALA A 55 25.54 -2.59 -0.66
CA ALA A 55 24.63 -2.05 -1.67
C ALA A 55 23.81 -3.16 -2.34
N GLY A 56 22.55 -2.85 -2.62
CA GLY A 56 21.70 -3.62 -3.50
C GLY A 56 22.12 -3.48 -4.97
N PRO A 57 21.79 -4.46 -5.83
CA PRO A 57 22.03 -4.36 -7.28
C PRO A 57 21.30 -3.18 -7.92
N ASN A 58 20.22 -2.71 -7.29
CA ASN A 58 19.45 -1.54 -7.72
C ASN A 58 19.51 -0.39 -6.71
N SER A 59 20.51 -0.39 -5.80
CA SER A 59 20.62 0.68 -4.82
C SER A 59 20.92 2.02 -5.51
N PRO A 60 20.32 3.13 -5.03
CA PRO A 60 20.56 4.44 -5.60
C PRO A 60 22.04 4.84 -5.46
N ALA A 61 22.58 5.47 -6.50
CA ALA A 61 23.87 6.13 -6.46
C ALA A 61 23.73 7.48 -5.76
N THR A 62 24.64 7.76 -4.83
CA THR A 62 24.75 9.05 -4.15
C THR A 62 26.13 9.65 -4.43
N ASP A 63 26.33 10.93 -4.10
CA ASP A 63 27.64 11.59 -4.24
C ASP A 63 28.75 10.90 -3.41
N ALA A 64 28.37 10.16 -2.37
CA ALA A 64 29.27 9.39 -1.51
C ALA A 64 29.45 7.92 -1.95
N GLY A 65 28.85 7.51 -3.08
CA GLY A 65 28.84 6.14 -3.59
C GLY A 65 27.46 5.49 -3.55
N THR A 66 27.39 4.18 -3.78
CA THR A 66 26.11 3.45 -3.77
C THR A 66 25.59 3.28 -2.35
N MET A 67 24.30 3.60 -2.14
CA MET A 67 23.68 3.46 -0.82
C MET A 67 23.61 1.99 -0.39
N SER A 68 23.88 1.73 0.89
CA SER A 68 23.65 0.39 1.46
C SER A 68 22.16 0.07 1.51
N ARG A 69 21.80 -1.22 1.50
CA ARG A 69 20.40 -1.64 1.68
C ARG A 69 19.80 -1.09 2.97
N ARG A 70 20.60 -0.99 4.05
CA ARG A 70 20.19 -0.32 5.30
C ARG A 70 19.82 1.13 5.04
N GLY A 71 20.71 1.88 4.38
CA GLY A 71 20.46 3.28 4.04
C GLY A 71 19.18 3.44 3.20
N THR A 72 18.98 2.57 2.22
CA THR A 72 17.77 2.55 1.38
C THR A 72 16.50 2.30 2.22
N ILE A 73 16.53 1.36 3.17
CA ILE A 73 15.39 1.12 4.07
C ILE A 73 15.14 2.34 4.95
N THR A 74 16.18 2.92 5.55
CA THR A 74 16.05 4.12 6.39
C THR A 74 15.47 5.31 5.63
N GLU A 75 15.89 5.52 4.38
CA GLU A 75 15.34 6.55 3.52
C GLU A 75 13.86 6.30 3.21
N ALA A 76 13.49 5.06 2.88
CA ALA A 76 12.10 4.70 2.65
C ALA A 76 11.24 4.87 3.91
N LEU A 77 11.75 4.51 5.09
CA LEU A 77 11.08 4.77 6.37
C LEU A 77 10.79 6.26 6.58
N ALA A 78 11.75 7.14 6.27
CA ALA A 78 11.53 8.58 6.32
C ALA A 78 10.43 9.04 5.35
N GLN A 79 10.37 8.46 4.15
CA GLN A 79 9.32 8.75 3.16
C GLN A 79 7.94 8.24 3.61
N PHE A 80 7.84 7.02 4.14
CA PHE A 80 6.58 6.51 4.69
C PHE A 80 6.08 7.39 5.83
N SER A 81 6.99 7.84 6.71
CA SER A 81 6.62 8.76 7.78
C SER A 81 6.13 10.11 7.24
N ALA A 82 6.81 10.67 6.23
CA ALA A 82 6.40 11.93 5.58
C ALA A 82 5.00 11.82 4.94
N ILE A 83 4.69 10.68 4.32
CA ILE A 83 3.40 10.45 3.65
C ILE A 83 2.28 10.14 4.65
N GLY A 84 2.55 9.25 5.62
CA GLY A 84 1.53 8.64 6.46
C GLY A 84 1.41 9.17 7.89
N SER A 85 2.47 9.80 8.40
CA SER A 85 2.63 10.16 9.83
C SER A 85 3.06 11.62 10.07
N ASP A 86 2.80 12.51 9.12
CA ASP A 86 3.18 13.94 9.15
C ASP A 86 4.69 14.17 9.37
N GLY A 87 5.53 13.26 8.89
CA GLY A 87 6.98 13.38 8.98
C GLY A 87 7.55 13.18 10.38
N ARG A 88 6.82 12.50 11.28
CA ARG A 88 7.33 12.13 12.60
C ARG A 88 8.68 11.39 12.48
N SER A 89 9.62 11.73 13.36
CA SER A 89 10.93 11.09 13.37
C SER A 89 10.77 9.58 13.55
N VAL A 90 11.36 8.81 12.63
CA VAL A 90 11.42 7.35 12.74
C VAL A 90 12.50 7.01 13.76
N PRO A 91 12.18 6.26 14.83
CA PRO A 91 13.18 5.85 15.80
C PRO A 91 14.23 4.95 15.15
N ASP A 92 15.51 5.16 15.46
CA ASP A 92 16.60 4.27 15.01
C ASP A 92 16.59 2.98 15.84
N LEU A 93 15.67 2.07 15.52
CA LEU A 93 15.69 0.72 16.07
C LEU A 93 16.59 -0.10 15.14
N GLY A 94 17.65 -0.67 15.71
CA GLY A 94 18.68 -1.39 14.94
C GLY A 94 18.13 -2.51 14.04
N ASP A 95 19.00 -3.09 13.22
CA ASP A 95 18.68 -3.99 12.09
C ASP A 95 17.55 -5.00 12.30
N GLN A 96 17.44 -5.59 13.50
CA GLN A 96 16.45 -6.62 13.83
C GLN A 96 15.00 -6.12 13.78
N SER A 97 14.78 -4.81 13.82
CA SER A 97 13.45 -4.20 13.86
C SER A 97 13.09 -3.46 12.57
N LEU A 98 13.93 -3.49 11.53
CA LEU A 98 13.67 -2.73 10.29
C LEU A 98 12.40 -3.21 9.57
N ALA A 99 12.18 -4.52 9.52
CA ALA A 99 11.01 -5.08 8.85
C ALA A 99 9.71 -4.67 9.55
N ASP A 100 9.68 -4.75 10.89
CA ASP A 100 8.49 -4.39 11.66
C ASP A 100 8.24 -2.88 11.62
N GLN A 101 9.28 -2.05 11.58
CA GLN A 101 9.12 -0.59 11.40
C GLN A 101 8.49 -0.23 10.06
N VAL A 102 8.90 -0.88 8.96
CA VAL A 102 8.31 -0.64 7.63
C VAL A 102 6.82 -0.99 7.67
N VAL A 103 6.46 -2.12 8.27
CA VAL A 103 5.07 -2.54 8.41
C VAL A 103 4.27 -1.51 9.21
N VAL A 104 4.75 -1.13 10.40
CA VAL A 104 4.04 -0.19 11.29
C VAL A 104 3.83 1.16 10.61
N LEU A 105 4.85 1.75 9.96
CA LEU A 105 4.67 3.05 9.32
C LEU A 105 3.69 3.02 8.15
N ILE A 106 3.68 1.93 7.38
CA ILE A 106 2.73 1.80 6.28
C ILE A 106 1.32 1.55 6.83
N GLU A 107 1.15 0.71 7.85
CA GLU A 107 -0.16 0.47 8.51
C GLU A 107 -0.72 1.74 9.15
N ASP A 108 0.11 2.51 9.85
CA ASP A 108 -0.25 3.81 10.41
C ASP A 108 -0.63 4.80 9.30
N GLY A 109 0.13 4.80 8.19
CA GLY A 109 -0.18 5.60 7.01
C GLY A 109 -1.51 5.24 6.36
N MET A 110 -1.81 3.94 6.21
CA MET A 110 -3.11 3.47 5.72
C MET A 110 -4.24 3.90 6.66
N ALA A 111 -4.05 3.73 7.97
CA ALA A 111 -5.03 4.13 8.98
C ALA A 111 -5.30 5.65 8.95
N SER A 112 -4.27 6.47 8.76
CA SER A 112 -4.43 7.93 8.68
C SER A 112 -5.19 8.38 7.43
N THR A 113 -5.12 7.62 6.33
CA THR A 113 -5.89 7.94 5.11
C THR A 113 -7.41 7.79 5.29
N LYS A 114 -7.87 7.01 6.28
CA LYS A 114 -9.31 6.78 6.54
C LYS A 114 -10.05 8.05 6.93
N ALA A 115 -9.35 9.02 7.53
CA ALA A 115 -9.91 10.32 7.91
C ALA A 115 -9.97 11.33 6.75
N LEU A 116 -9.37 11.01 5.61
CA LEU A 116 -9.28 11.92 4.45
C LEU A 116 -10.49 11.77 3.51
N PRO A 117 -10.80 12.82 2.73
CA PRO A 117 -11.68 12.73 1.56
C PRO A 117 -11.19 11.65 0.59
N GLU A 118 -12.09 11.07 -0.20
CA GLU A 118 -11.80 9.92 -1.08
C GLU A 118 -10.66 10.19 -2.07
N GLU A 119 -10.62 11.37 -2.69
CA GLU A 119 -9.55 11.78 -3.62
C GLU A 119 -8.18 11.81 -2.93
N SER A 120 -8.06 12.56 -1.81
CA SER A 120 -6.81 12.64 -1.05
C SER A 120 -6.42 11.32 -0.38
N ARG A 121 -7.40 10.47 -0.04
CA ARG A 121 -7.16 9.10 0.44
C ARG A 121 -6.51 8.27 -0.65
N GLN A 122 -7.06 8.30 -1.86
CA GLN A 122 -6.55 7.54 -2.98
C GLN A 122 -5.13 7.97 -3.36
N GLU A 123 -4.88 9.28 -3.49
CA GLU A 123 -3.55 9.83 -3.76
C GLU A 123 -2.52 9.38 -2.73
N ARG A 124 -2.90 9.37 -1.45
CA ARG A 124 -2.00 8.98 -0.37
C ARG A 124 -1.72 7.48 -0.35
N LEU A 125 -2.73 6.65 -0.61
CA LEU A 125 -2.55 5.19 -0.75
C LEU A 125 -1.64 4.85 -1.94
N GLU A 126 -1.80 5.55 -3.07
CA GLU A 126 -0.94 5.38 -4.24
C GLU A 126 0.50 5.80 -3.97
N ALA A 127 0.73 6.91 -3.26
CA ALA A 127 2.07 7.35 -2.86
C ALA A 127 2.77 6.34 -1.91
N LEU A 128 2.02 5.77 -0.95
CA LEU A 128 2.53 4.70 -0.09
C LEU A 128 2.89 3.46 -0.89
N LEU A 129 2.03 3.05 -1.83
CA LEU A 129 2.25 1.90 -2.71
C LEU A 129 3.45 2.09 -3.62
N GLU A 130 3.60 3.25 -4.25
CA GLU A 130 4.74 3.56 -5.10
C GLU A 130 6.05 3.48 -4.31
N THR A 131 6.07 4.07 -3.11
CA THR A 131 7.24 4.04 -2.21
C THR A 131 7.59 2.60 -1.81
N ALA A 132 6.57 1.77 -1.50
CA ALA A 132 6.76 0.36 -1.16
C ALA A 132 7.32 -0.47 -2.33
N ILE A 133 6.78 -0.28 -3.54
CA ILE A 133 7.26 -0.96 -4.75
C ILE A 133 8.70 -0.54 -5.04
N ARG A 134 9.02 0.75 -4.91
CA ARG A 134 10.37 1.27 -5.14
C ARG A 134 11.36 0.64 -4.16
N LEU A 135 11.06 0.66 -2.87
CA LEU A 135 11.89 0.00 -1.85
C LEU A 135 12.12 -1.47 -2.19
N ARG A 136 11.07 -2.21 -2.56
CA ARG A 136 11.21 -3.64 -2.92
C ARG A 136 12.17 -3.84 -4.09
N ARG A 137 12.10 -2.98 -5.11
CA ARG A 137 12.99 -3.05 -6.29
C ARG A 137 14.43 -2.74 -5.92
N GLU A 138 14.66 -1.74 -5.09
CA GLU A 138 16.00 -1.35 -4.62
C GLU A 138 16.64 -2.44 -3.76
N LEU A 139 15.82 -3.20 -3.01
CA LEU A 139 16.25 -4.34 -2.20
C LEU A 139 16.41 -5.67 -2.96
N ALA A 140 15.99 -5.75 -4.22
CA ALA A 140 15.94 -6.98 -5.04
C ALA A 140 17.32 -7.60 -5.30
#